data_AF-A0A8H4W6A5-F1
#
_entry.id   AF-A0A8H4W6A5-F1
#
_cell.length_a   1.000
_cell.length_b   1.000
_cell.length_c   1.000
_cell.angle_alpha   90.00
_cell.angle_beta   90.00
_cell.angle_gamma   90.00
#
_symmetry.space_group_name_H-M   'P 1'
#
loop_
_entity.id
_entity.type
_entity.pdbx_description
1 polymer ?
#
loop_
_entity_poly.entity_id
_entity_poly.type
_entity_poly.pdbx_seq_one_letter_code
_entity_poly.pdbx_strand_id
1 'polypeptide(L)'
;MPSNKDRLYVVLYARGGLAKMPGKEDTYHWALIVGPKDEEEGGHGMRYHAKERMIAAGQSEWFFDERETTLEATSMLLVRITVAKVKKMDQLVNTLRSVPIKQGEPGWNCVIWVKEALQALQTDGKALGTSDIEWQKVRDAAMRYVQEKKDEHRFDGKGDFNMKWAATYSLLEGKETTP
;
A
#
# COMPACT_ATOMS: atom_id res chain seq x y z
N MET A 1 25.19 -9.72 7.05
CA MET A 1 24.12 -9.20 6.16
C MET A 1 23.68 -7.86 6.72
N PRO A 2 23.38 -6.82 5.91
CA PRO A 2 22.89 -5.57 6.47
C PRO A 2 21.59 -5.85 7.24
N SER A 3 21.61 -5.59 8.54
CA SER A 3 20.42 -5.53 9.39
C SER A 3 19.60 -4.30 9.00
N ASN A 4 18.28 -4.36 9.16
CA ASN A 4 17.37 -3.24 8.93
C ASN A 4 17.27 -2.69 7.49
N LYS A 5 17.21 -3.57 6.48
CA LYS A 5 16.82 -3.14 5.12
C LYS A 5 15.41 -2.56 5.11
N ASP A 6 15.15 -1.64 4.20
CA ASP A 6 13.79 -1.13 3.96
C ASP A 6 12.81 -2.25 3.57
N ARG A 7 11.54 -1.96 3.78
CA ARG A 7 10.40 -2.81 3.48
C ARG A 7 9.51 -2.12 2.46
N LEU A 8 8.97 -2.94 1.57
CA LEU A 8 7.87 -2.54 0.71
C LEU A 8 6.57 -3.00 1.37
N TYR A 9 5.64 -2.06 1.49
CA TYR A 9 4.31 -2.28 2.05
C TYR A 9 3.25 -1.99 0.99
N VAL A 10 2.23 -2.84 0.92
CA VAL A 10 0.93 -2.46 0.35
C VAL A 10 0.09 -1.87 1.46
N VAL A 11 -0.55 -0.73 1.20
CA VAL A 11 -1.30 -0.02 2.23
C VAL A 11 -2.72 0.29 1.76
N LEU A 12 -3.67 0.19 2.68
CA LEU A 12 -5.07 0.51 2.45
C LEU A 12 -5.45 1.76 3.23
N TYR A 13 -6.00 2.74 2.52
CA TYR A 13 -6.60 3.92 3.11
C TYR A 13 -8.12 3.85 3.04
N ALA A 14 -8.77 4.47 4.02
CA ALA A 14 -10.20 4.74 3.97
C ALA A 14 -10.55 5.53 2.70
N ARG A 15 -11.67 5.19 2.07
CA ARG A 15 -12.19 5.87 0.89
C ARG A 15 -13.71 5.94 1.01
N GLY A 16 -14.28 7.06 0.59
CA GLY A 16 -15.73 7.22 0.47
C GLY A 16 -16.26 6.71 -0.87
N GLY A 17 -17.54 6.34 -0.90
CA GLY A 17 -18.25 5.90 -2.11
C GLY A 17 -18.54 4.40 -2.12
N LEU A 18 -19.39 4.00 -3.06
CA LEU A 18 -19.74 2.60 -3.26
C LEU A 18 -18.67 1.89 -4.08
N ALA A 19 -18.26 0.70 -3.62
CA ALA A 19 -17.39 -0.19 -4.36
C ALA A 19 -18.03 -0.62 -5.68
N LYS A 20 -17.23 -0.63 -6.75
CA LYS A 20 -17.62 -1.01 -8.10
C LYS A 20 -16.89 -2.26 -8.58
N MET A 21 -15.76 -2.61 -7.97
CA MET A 21 -15.02 -3.83 -8.30
C MET A 21 -15.74 -5.06 -7.70
N PRO A 22 -15.78 -6.20 -8.41
CA PRO A 22 -16.46 -7.41 -7.91
C PRO A 22 -15.94 -7.90 -6.55
N GLY A 23 -14.64 -7.73 -6.31
CA GLY A 23 -13.98 -8.10 -5.06
C GLY A 23 -14.01 -7.01 -3.99
N LYS A 24 -14.67 -5.88 -4.27
CA LYS A 24 -14.77 -4.69 -3.39
C LYS A 24 -13.42 -4.09 -3.00
N GLU A 25 -12.36 -4.36 -3.75
CA GLU A 25 -11.02 -3.83 -3.49
C GLU A 25 -11.04 -2.30 -3.47
N ASP A 26 -11.85 -1.70 -4.34
CA ASP A 26 -12.01 -0.25 -4.47
C ASP A 26 -12.85 0.41 -3.36
N THR A 27 -13.29 -0.37 -2.36
CA THR A 27 -13.72 0.17 -1.04
C THR A 27 -12.60 0.95 -0.37
N TYR A 28 -11.35 0.65 -0.70
CA TYR A 28 -10.17 1.29 -0.15
C TYR A 28 -9.37 2.00 -1.24
N HIS A 29 -8.58 2.99 -0.84
CA HIS A 29 -7.53 3.51 -1.71
C HIS A 29 -6.25 2.71 -1.48
N TRP A 30 -5.69 2.16 -2.55
CA TRP A 30 -4.50 1.31 -2.51
C TRP A 30 -3.26 2.14 -2.86
N ALA A 31 -2.17 1.89 -2.15
CA ALA A 31 -0.89 2.51 -2.42
C ALA A 31 0.26 1.58 -2.02
N LEU A 32 1.48 1.98 -2.39
CA LEU A 32 2.72 1.39 -1.91
C LEU A 32 3.42 2.38 -0.96
N ILE A 33 4.02 1.87 0.11
CA ILE A 33 4.97 2.62 0.94
C ILE A 33 6.29 1.87 0.97
N VAL A 34 7.39 2.60 0.90
CA VAL A 34 8.73 2.11 1.21
C VAL A 34 9.27 2.87 2.41
N GLY A 35 9.83 2.15 3.38
CA GLY A 35 10.46 2.76 4.55
C GLY A 35 11.29 1.74 5.33
N PRO A 36 12.01 2.19 6.39
CA PRO A 36 12.75 1.31 7.27
C PRO A 36 11.89 0.16 7.82
N LYS A 37 12.55 -0.96 8.15
CA LYS A 37 11.87 -2.10 8.79
C LYS A 37 11.46 -1.74 10.23
N ASP A 38 12.36 -1.09 10.96
CA ASP A 38 12.10 -0.67 12.32
C ASP A 38 11.47 0.74 12.28
N GLU A 39 10.25 0.86 12.80
CA GLU A 39 9.52 2.12 12.85
C GLU A 39 9.89 2.88 14.12
N GLU A 40 10.19 4.16 13.95
CA GLU A 40 10.55 5.08 15.03
C GLU A 40 9.65 6.31 14.97
N GLU A 41 9.47 6.99 16.10
CA GLU A 41 8.66 8.20 16.16
C GLU A 41 9.25 9.28 15.26
N GLY A 42 8.41 9.91 14.44
CA GLY A 42 8.88 10.79 13.38
C GLY A 42 9.60 10.05 12.23
N GLY A 43 9.44 8.73 12.12
CA GLY A 43 9.95 7.94 11.00
C GLY A 43 9.20 8.24 9.70
N HIS A 44 9.96 8.39 8.62
CA HIS A 44 9.43 8.73 7.30
C HIS A 44 9.72 7.62 6.28
N GLY A 45 8.87 7.57 5.27
CA GLY A 45 9.03 6.73 4.09
C GLY A 45 8.54 7.46 2.84
N MET A 46 8.56 6.75 1.72
CA MET A 46 8.06 7.25 0.44
C MET A 46 6.80 6.50 0.05
N ARG A 47 5.72 7.24 -0.25
CA ARG A 47 4.48 6.68 -0.78
C ARG A 47 4.41 6.85 -2.29
N TYR A 48 3.93 5.80 -2.94
CA TYR A 48 3.67 5.75 -4.37
C TYR A 48 2.24 5.30 -4.62
N HIS A 49 1.47 6.06 -5.39
CA HIS A 49 0.15 5.62 -5.85
C HIS A 49 -0.28 6.30 -7.15
N ALA A 50 -1.28 5.71 -7.81
CA ALA A 50 -2.14 6.44 -8.71
C ALA A 50 -3.25 7.13 -7.89
N LYS A 51 -3.44 8.44 -8.08
CA LYS A 51 -4.46 9.23 -7.41
C LYS A 51 -5.25 10.04 -8.41
N GLU A 52 -6.52 10.23 -8.14
CA GLU A 52 -7.39 11.11 -8.92
C GLU A 52 -7.27 12.56 -8.39
N ARG A 53 -7.15 13.53 -9.29
CA ARG A 53 -7.25 14.96 -8.98
C ARG A 53 -8.30 15.62 -9.85
N MET A 54 -9.01 16.57 -9.25
CA MET A 54 -9.92 17.44 -10.00
C MET A 54 -9.09 18.41 -10.85
N ILE A 55 -9.49 18.55 -12.11
CA ILE A 55 -8.97 19.56 -13.03
C ILE A 55 -10.09 20.57 -13.34
N ALA A 56 -9.80 21.52 -14.23
CA ALA A 56 -10.79 22.52 -14.64
C ALA A 56 -12.06 21.86 -15.22
N ALA A 57 -13.17 22.61 -15.17
CA ALA A 57 -14.46 22.21 -15.74
C ALA A 57 -15.09 20.92 -15.14
N GLY A 58 -14.77 20.59 -13.89
CA GLY A 58 -15.40 19.45 -13.19
C GLY A 58 -14.94 18.08 -13.71
N GLN A 59 -13.90 18.04 -14.52
CA GLN A 59 -13.25 16.82 -14.94
C GLN A 59 -12.25 16.36 -13.88
N SER A 60 -11.92 15.08 -13.91
CA SER A 60 -10.87 14.49 -13.09
C SER A 60 -9.87 13.77 -13.98
N GLU A 61 -8.63 13.71 -13.52
CA GLU A 61 -7.58 12.90 -14.15
C GLU A 61 -6.84 12.10 -13.10
N TRP A 62 -6.33 10.95 -13.53
CA TRP A 62 -5.40 10.17 -12.72
C TRP A 62 -3.99 10.76 -12.81
N PHE A 63 -3.18 10.61 -11.78
CA PHE A 63 -1.76 10.92 -11.87
C PHE A 63 -0.98 10.03 -10.92
N PHE A 64 0.28 9.82 -11.24
CA PHE A 64 1.24 9.18 -10.36
C PHE A 64 1.72 10.21 -9.33
N ASP A 65 1.57 9.88 -8.06
CA ASP A 65 2.02 10.72 -6.94
C ASP A 65 3.08 9.94 -6.16
N GLU A 66 4.25 10.55 -6.05
CA GLU A 66 5.39 10.09 -5.25
C GLU A 66 5.71 11.19 -4.25
N ARG A 67 5.56 10.87 -2.96
CA ARG A 67 5.81 11.85 -1.89
C ARG A 67 6.20 11.19 -0.59
N GLU A 68 6.96 11.93 0.19
CA GLU A 68 7.29 11.55 1.55
C GLU A 68 6.01 11.44 2.40
N THR A 69 6.01 10.49 3.33
CA THR A 69 4.90 10.25 4.26
C THR A 69 5.44 9.78 5.60
N THR A 70 4.72 10.10 6.68
CA THR A 70 4.96 9.47 7.98
C THR A 70 4.66 7.96 7.89
N LEU A 71 5.41 7.17 8.65
CA LEU A 71 5.16 5.75 8.89
C LEU A 71 4.22 5.52 10.09
N GLU A 72 3.92 6.56 10.87
CA GLU A 72 2.91 6.50 11.90
C GLU A 72 1.51 6.36 11.30
N ALA A 73 0.54 5.96 12.12
CA ALA A 73 -0.85 5.96 11.69
C ALA A 73 -1.28 7.38 11.31
N THR A 74 -1.99 7.49 10.19
CA THR A 74 -2.73 8.70 9.83
C THR A 74 -4.21 8.39 9.95
N SER A 75 -5.06 9.42 10.11
CA SER A 75 -6.52 9.24 10.26
C SER A 75 -7.17 8.42 9.13
N MET A 76 -6.53 8.35 7.96
CA MET A 76 -7.03 7.61 6.81
C MET A 76 -6.30 6.29 6.57
N LEU A 77 -5.15 6.02 7.18
CA LEU A 77 -4.39 4.78 6.97
C LEU A 77 -5.00 3.67 7.84
N LEU A 78 -5.55 2.64 7.20
CA LEU A 78 -6.21 1.54 7.90
C LEU A 78 -5.23 0.42 8.25
N VAL A 79 -4.57 -0.14 7.24
CA VAL A 79 -3.64 -1.27 7.42
C VAL A 79 -2.46 -1.19 6.46
N ARG A 80 -1.38 -1.90 6.82
CA ARG A 80 -0.20 -2.15 6.00
C ARG A 80 0.05 -3.65 5.89
N ILE A 81 0.49 -4.08 4.71
CA ILE A 81 0.92 -5.44 4.44
C ILE A 81 2.37 -5.41 4.00
N THR A 82 3.27 -5.99 4.79
CA THR A 82 4.68 -6.12 4.39
C THR A 82 4.79 -7.23 3.35
N VAL A 83 5.18 -6.85 2.12
CA VAL A 83 5.24 -7.78 0.98
C VAL A 83 6.66 -8.11 0.54
N ALA A 84 7.65 -7.25 0.84
CA ALA A 84 9.04 -7.51 0.43
C ALA A 84 10.10 -6.78 1.26
N LYS A 85 11.32 -7.28 1.20
CA LYS A 85 12.54 -6.58 1.60
C LYS A 85 13.12 -5.86 0.39
N VAL A 86 13.43 -4.57 0.50
CA VAL A 86 14.06 -3.82 -0.59
C VAL A 86 15.55 -4.18 -0.67
N LYS A 87 16.03 -4.47 -1.88
CA LYS A 87 17.43 -4.81 -2.17
C LYS A 87 18.16 -3.68 -2.87
N LYS A 88 17.50 -2.98 -3.79
CA LYS A 88 18.04 -1.85 -4.55
C LYS A 88 16.97 -0.75 -4.66
N MET A 89 17.12 0.31 -3.87
CA MET A 89 16.14 1.39 -3.81
C MET A 89 15.96 2.07 -5.17
N ASP A 90 17.05 2.52 -5.81
CA ASP A 90 16.96 3.22 -7.10
C ASP A 90 16.25 2.39 -8.18
N GLN A 91 16.50 1.07 -8.19
CA GLN A 91 15.84 0.16 -9.12
C GLN A 91 14.34 0.07 -8.83
N LEU A 92 13.96 -0.08 -7.55
CA LEU A 92 12.56 -0.09 -7.13
C LEU A 92 11.85 1.19 -7.60
N VAL A 93 12.44 2.35 -7.31
CA VAL A 93 11.87 3.66 -7.66
C VAL A 93 11.72 3.80 -9.16
N ASN A 94 12.75 3.45 -9.94
CA ASN A 94 12.69 3.50 -11.40
C ASN A 94 11.61 2.56 -11.97
N THR A 95 11.46 1.35 -11.42
CA THR A 95 10.39 0.44 -11.81
C THR A 95 9.02 1.04 -11.51
N LEU A 96 8.79 1.58 -10.30
CA LEU A 96 7.50 2.17 -9.95
C LEU A 96 7.12 3.38 -10.81
N ARG A 97 8.09 4.26 -11.12
CA ARG A 97 7.90 5.41 -12.01
C ARG A 97 7.60 5.02 -13.45
N SER A 98 7.99 3.82 -13.87
CA SER A 98 7.74 3.32 -15.22
C SER A 98 6.33 2.76 -15.44
N VAL A 99 5.56 2.54 -14.36
CA VAL A 99 4.20 1.99 -14.44
C VAL A 99 3.25 3.07 -15.00
N PRO A 100 2.58 2.83 -16.13
CA PRO A 100 1.80 3.87 -16.81
C PRO A 100 0.53 4.23 -16.04
N ILE A 101 0.16 5.51 -16.10
CA ILE A 101 -1.18 5.99 -15.74
C ILE A 101 -2.06 5.90 -16.99
N LYS A 102 -3.21 5.21 -16.89
CA LYS A 102 -4.09 4.96 -18.03
C LYS A 102 -5.36 5.80 -17.96
N GLN A 103 -5.32 6.98 -18.55
CA GLN A 103 -6.47 7.88 -18.57
C GLN A 103 -7.63 7.31 -19.37
N GLY A 104 -8.84 7.42 -18.84
CA GLY A 104 -10.07 7.03 -19.54
C GLY A 104 -10.25 5.53 -19.75
N GLU A 105 -9.32 4.67 -19.30
CA GLU A 105 -9.46 3.21 -19.40
C GLU A 105 -10.55 2.74 -18.42
N PRO A 106 -11.66 2.13 -18.91
CA PRO A 106 -12.75 1.71 -18.04
C PRO A 106 -12.29 0.70 -16.99
N GLY A 107 -12.58 0.99 -15.73
CA GLY A 107 -12.22 0.12 -14.59
C GLY A 107 -10.78 0.30 -14.08
N TRP A 108 -9.95 1.11 -14.74
CA TRP A 108 -8.62 1.43 -14.25
C TRP A 108 -8.69 2.38 -13.05
N ASN A 109 -7.90 2.08 -12.00
CA ASN A 109 -7.88 2.83 -10.75
C ASN A 109 -6.60 2.52 -9.93
N CYS A 110 -6.51 3.04 -8.70
CA CYS A 110 -5.38 2.78 -7.80
C CYS A 110 -5.12 1.29 -7.49
N VAL A 111 -6.14 0.44 -7.46
CA VAL A 111 -6.01 -1.01 -7.24
C VAL A 111 -5.27 -1.64 -8.41
N ILE A 112 -5.68 -1.31 -9.63
CA ILE A 112 -5.05 -1.79 -10.86
C ILE A 112 -3.61 -1.28 -10.97
N TRP A 113 -3.36 -0.01 -10.62
CA TRP A 113 -1.99 0.52 -10.60
C TRP A 113 -1.10 -0.25 -9.62
N VAL A 114 -1.55 -0.56 -8.40
CA VAL A 114 -0.77 -1.36 -7.44
C VAL A 114 -0.52 -2.76 -7.98
N LYS A 115 -1.52 -3.41 -8.59
CA LYS A 115 -1.35 -4.72 -9.24
C LYS A 115 -0.26 -4.67 -10.31
N GLU A 116 -0.33 -3.70 -11.21
CA GLU A 116 0.64 -3.51 -12.31
C GLU A 116 2.04 -3.20 -11.77
N ALA A 117 2.14 -2.40 -10.70
CA ALA A 117 3.40 -2.08 -10.04
C ALA A 117 4.07 -3.32 -9.41
N LEU A 118 3.30 -4.18 -8.74
CA LEU A 118 3.82 -5.44 -8.21
C LEU A 118 4.27 -6.37 -9.34
N GLN A 119 3.52 -6.46 -10.44
CA GLN A 119 3.91 -7.23 -11.62
C GLN A 119 5.19 -6.70 -12.28
N ALA A 120 5.35 -5.37 -12.35
CA ALA A 120 6.56 -4.74 -12.86
C ALA A 120 7.78 -5.05 -11.97
N LEU A 121 7.63 -4.98 -10.64
CA LEU A 121 8.70 -5.36 -9.69
C LEU A 121 9.04 -6.84 -9.75
N GLN A 122 8.05 -7.71 -9.95
CA GLN A 122 8.25 -9.14 -10.16
C GLN A 122 9.04 -9.42 -11.44
N THR A 123 8.75 -8.69 -12.51
CA THR A 123 9.44 -8.80 -13.81
C THR A 123 10.87 -8.24 -13.74
N ASP A 124 11.08 -7.14 -13.02
CA ASP A 124 12.40 -6.56 -12.79
C ASP A 124 13.36 -7.55 -12.10
N GLY A 125 12.86 -8.25 -11.06
CA GLY A 125 13.58 -9.32 -10.38
C GLY A 125 14.89 -8.90 -9.68
N LYS A 126 15.20 -7.61 -9.60
CA LYS A 126 16.48 -7.08 -9.11
C LYS A 126 16.31 -6.10 -7.94
N ALA A 127 15.18 -5.40 -7.89
CA ALA A 127 14.84 -4.40 -6.88
C ALA A 127 14.60 -5.01 -5.49
N LEU A 128 14.07 -6.23 -5.43
CA LEU A 128 13.62 -6.87 -4.18
C LEU A 128 14.53 -8.04 -3.75
N GLY A 129 14.53 -8.31 -2.45
CA GLY A 129 15.12 -9.50 -1.83
C GLY A 129 14.06 -10.56 -1.58
N THR A 130 13.93 -11.05 -0.35
CA THR A 130 12.79 -11.90 0.04
C THR A 130 11.48 -11.14 -0.20
N SER A 131 10.55 -11.73 -0.93
CA SER A 131 9.28 -11.10 -1.32
C SER A 131 8.17 -12.13 -1.52
N ASP A 132 6.94 -11.77 -1.18
CA ASP A 132 5.70 -12.40 -1.65
C ASP A 132 4.80 -11.28 -2.22
N ILE A 133 4.94 -11.04 -3.52
CA ILE A 133 4.29 -9.94 -4.27
C ILE A 133 3.31 -10.45 -5.33
N GLU A 134 2.94 -11.73 -5.26
CA GLU A 134 1.90 -12.28 -6.12
C GLU A 134 0.57 -11.59 -5.80
N TRP A 135 -0.11 -11.10 -6.84
CA TRP A 135 -1.26 -10.21 -6.69
C TRP A 135 -2.37 -10.83 -5.86
N GLN A 136 -2.77 -12.08 -6.14
CA GLN A 136 -3.88 -12.71 -5.46
C GLN A 136 -3.61 -12.87 -3.96
N LYS A 137 -2.41 -13.36 -3.60
CA LYS A 137 -1.98 -13.45 -2.19
C LYS A 137 -1.96 -12.11 -1.47
N VAL A 138 -1.36 -11.10 -2.11
CA VAL A 138 -1.27 -9.74 -1.53
C VAL A 138 -2.65 -9.15 -1.32
N ARG A 139 -3.51 -9.27 -2.34
CA ARG A 139 -4.88 -8.79 -2.32
C ARG A 139 -5.67 -9.45 -1.21
N ASP A 140 -5.63 -10.78 -1.14
CA ASP A 140 -6.41 -11.55 -0.17
C ASP A 140 -5.94 -11.29 1.26
N ALA A 141 -4.63 -11.16 1.47
CA ALA A 141 -4.08 -10.78 2.77
C ALA A 141 -4.52 -9.37 3.19
N ALA A 142 -4.45 -8.39 2.27
CA ALA A 142 -4.86 -7.01 2.55
C ALA A 142 -6.35 -6.91 2.90
N MET A 143 -7.21 -7.54 2.08
CA MET A 143 -8.66 -7.51 2.25
C MET A 143 -9.13 -8.28 3.49
N ARG A 144 -8.51 -9.44 3.79
CA ARG A 144 -8.78 -10.19 5.01
C ARG A 144 -8.37 -9.37 6.24
N TYR A 145 -7.14 -8.86 6.27
CA TYR A 145 -6.59 -8.21 7.45
C TYR A 145 -7.32 -6.90 7.80
N VAL A 146 -7.69 -6.08 6.81
CA VAL A 146 -8.51 -4.90 7.08
C VAL A 146 -9.90 -5.25 7.60
N GLN A 147 -10.47 -6.39 7.18
CA GLN A 147 -11.75 -6.87 7.71
C GLN A 147 -11.59 -7.35 9.16
N GLU A 148 -10.54 -8.12 9.47
CA GLU A 148 -10.21 -8.53 10.85
C GLU A 148 -10.09 -7.29 11.76
N LYS A 149 -9.36 -6.26 11.35
CA LYS A 149 -9.21 -5.02 12.13
C LYS A 149 -10.52 -4.24 12.30
N LYS A 150 -11.46 -4.36 11.35
CA LYS A 150 -12.81 -3.81 11.50
C LYS A 150 -13.62 -4.60 12.53
N ASP A 151 -13.58 -5.92 12.46
CA ASP A 151 -14.30 -6.81 13.36
C ASP A 151 -13.76 -6.70 14.80
N GLU A 152 -12.48 -6.41 14.96
CA GLU A 152 -11.83 -6.10 16.23
C GLU A 152 -12.07 -4.66 16.72
N HIS A 153 -12.89 -3.86 16.02
CA HIS A 153 -13.22 -2.48 16.41
C HIS A 153 -12.05 -1.49 16.43
N ARG A 154 -11.00 -1.71 15.63
CA ARG A 154 -9.85 -0.79 15.57
C ARG A 154 -10.23 0.60 15.08
N PHE A 155 -11.15 0.68 14.14
CA PHE A 155 -11.45 1.92 13.41
C PHE A 155 -12.70 2.65 13.89
N ASP A 156 -13.43 2.13 14.89
CA ASP A 156 -14.68 2.72 15.40
C ASP A 156 -14.60 3.19 16.87
N GLY A 157 -13.41 3.11 17.48
CA GLY A 157 -13.14 3.60 18.83
C GLY A 157 -13.62 2.68 19.95
N LYS A 158 -14.05 1.45 19.65
CA LYS A 158 -14.48 0.48 20.68
C LYS A 158 -13.40 -0.54 21.04
N GLY A 159 -12.32 -0.65 20.25
CA GLY A 159 -11.16 -1.49 20.56
C GLY A 159 -10.10 -0.79 21.40
N ASP A 160 -9.22 -1.58 22.04
CA ASP A 160 -8.05 -1.10 22.79
C ASP A 160 -6.78 -1.31 21.97
N PHE A 161 -6.39 -0.28 21.22
CA PHE A 161 -5.25 -0.33 20.31
C PHE A 161 -4.33 0.87 20.48
N ASN A 162 -3.03 0.63 20.28
CA ASN A 162 -2.09 1.72 20.14
C ASN A 162 -2.24 2.37 18.75
N MET A 163 -3.07 3.40 18.68
CA MET A 163 -3.36 4.14 17.46
C MET A 163 -2.20 5.00 16.96
N LYS A 164 -1.03 5.02 17.63
CA LYS A 164 0.18 5.66 17.10
C LYS A 164 0.70 4.95 15.86
N TRP A 165 0.57 3.63 15.81
CA TRP A 165 1.12 2.80 14.74
C TRP A 165 0.02 2.25 13.85
N ALA A 166 0.27 2.20 12.54
CA ALA A 166 -0.65 1.55 11.63
C ALA A 166 -0.56 0.02 11.83
N ALA A 167 -1.73 -0.63 11.85
CA ALA A 167 -1.84 -2.08 11.92
C ALA A 167 -1.06 -2.71 10.75
N THR A 168 -0.15 -3.63 11.04
CA THR A 168 0.77 -4.21 10.05
C THR A 168 0.75 -5.73 10.11
N TYR A 169 0.43 -6.35 8.98
CA TYR A 169 0.57 -7.79 8.76
C TYR A 169 1.75 -8.08 7.83
N SER A 170 2.61 -9.02 8.21
CA SER A 170 3.74 -9.44 7.38
C SER A 170 3.41 -10.70 6.61
N LEU A 171 3.31 -10.59 5.28
CA LEU A 171 3.22 -11.79 4.42
C LEU A 171 4.53 -12.60 4.44
N LEU A 172 5.65 -11.95 4.76
CA LEU A 172 6.95 -12.62 4.86
C LEU A 172 7.04 -13.52 6.09
N GLU A 173 6.33 -13.18 7.17
CA GLU A 173 6.33 -13.91 8.44
C GLU A 173 5.03 -14.67 8.70
N GLY A 174 3.98 -14.43 7.91
CA GLY A 174 2.67 -15.04 8.08
C GLY A 174 1.96 -14.62 9.36
N LYS A 175 2.24 -13.41 9.87
CA LYS A 175 1.66 -12.91 11.13
C LYS A 175 1.57 -11.40 11.17
N GLU A 176 0.75 -10.91 12.08
CA GLU A 176 0.75 -9.53 12.53
C GLU A 176 2.06 -9.18 13.25
N THR A 177 2.64 -8.03 12.90
CA THR A 177 3.85 -7.49 13.53
C THR A 177 3.56 -6.24 14.35
N THR A 178 2.48 -5.52 14.02
CA THR A 178 2.03 -4.33 14.74
C THR A 178 0.50 -4.40 14.85
N PRO A 179 -0.07 -4.59 16.04
CA PRO A 179 -1.50 -4.77 16.23
C PRO A 179 -2.35 -3.58 15.86
#